data_AF-A0A9N8CS84-F1
#
_entry.id   AF-A0A9N8CS84-F1
#
_cell.length_a   1.000
_cell.length_b   1.000
_cell.length_c   1.000
_cell.angle_alpha   90.00
_cell.angle_beta   90.00
_cell.angle_gamma   90.00
#
_symmetry.space_group_name_H-M   'P 1'
#
loop_
_entity.id
_entity.type
_entity.pdbx_description
1 polymer ?
#
loop_
_entity_poly.entity_id
_entity_poly.type
_entity_poly.pdbx_seq_one_letter_code
_entity_poly.pdbx_strand_id
1 'polypeptide(L)'
;MLATLVVVFVVGFRVLTSGSRRAIRRLSERLSIDVVPVESMIDQMGKVQGEAFLQYLHRPDESHLQNAAQVLLIWQIVIVDGSEQNLLQWHRLLQKSRLAAPITDAQVRLALGFLREMEPDMQELNAFQMRYNAFFQPEDGVHWLH
;
A
#
# COMPACT_ATOMS: atom_id res chain seq x y z
N MET A 1 -1.34 -26.85 -14.33
CA MET A 1 -0.95 -25.61 -13.64
C MET A 1 -1.21 -24.45 -14.58
N LEU A 2 -2.35 -23.75 -14.44
CA LEU A 2 -2.79 -22.72 -15.40
C LEU A 2 -3.53 -21.55 -14.73
N ALA A 3 -3.25 -21.26 -13.46
CA ALA A 3 -3.97 -20.27 -12.66
C ALA A 3 -3.12 -19.06 -12.22
N THR A 4 -1.90 -18.88 -12.75
CA THR A 4 -0.97 -17.84 -12.29
C THR A 4 -0.81 -16.67 -13.29
N LEU A 5 -1.53 -16.67 -14.42
CA LEU A 5 -1.26 -15.77 -15.55
C LEU A 5 -2.35 -14.71 -15.83
N VAL A 6 -3.36 -14.56 -14.99
CA VAL A 6 -4.49 -13.64 -15.27
C VAL A 6 -4.26 -12.21 -14.75
N VAL A 7 -3.24 -11.95 -13.93
CA VAL A 7 -3.08 -10.64 -13.26
C VAL A 7 -2.32 -9.59 -14.10
N VAL A 8 -1.74 -9.93 -15.26
CA VAL A 8 -0.75 -9.05 -15.92
C VAL A 8 -1.33 -8.12 -17.00
N PHE A 9 -2.65 -8.07 -17.24
CA PHE A 9 -3.20 -7.31 -18.38
C PHE A 9 -4.32 -6.32 -18.01
N VAL A 10 -4.07 -5.50 -16.99
CA VAL A 10 -4.79 -4.21 -16.84
C VAL A 10 -3.76 -3.09 -16.69
N VAL A 11 -3.00 -2.82 -17.76
CA VAL A 11 -2.28 -1.56 -17.90
C VAL A 11 -3.03 -0.74 -18.93
N GLY A 12 -3.94 0.11 -18.46
CA GLY A 12 -4.45 1.20 -19.27
C GLY A 12 -3.27 2.13 -19.58
N PHE A 13 -3.01 2.44 -20.85
CA PHE A 13 -1.95 3.36 -21.25
C PHE A 13 -2.21 4.77 -20.70
N ARG A 14 -1.84 5.04 -19.43
CA ARG A 14 -1.86 6.37 -18.84
C ARG A 14 -0.58 7.08 -19.24
N VAL A 15 -0.70 8.19 -19.98
CA VAL A 15 0.43 9.09 -20.23
C VAL A 15 0.82 9.71 -18.89
N LEU A 16 1.85 9.17 -18.25
CA LEU A 16 2.38 9.72 -17.00
C LEU A 16 3.07 11.06 -17.30
N THR A 17 2.71 12.08 -16.54
CA THR A 17 3.44 13.36 -16.55
C THR A 17 4.78 13.21 -15.83
N SER A 18 5.69 14.17 -15.99
CA SER A 18 6.96 14.19 -15.23
C SER A 18 6.73 14.23 -13.72
N GLY A 19 5.68 14.93 -13.27
CA GLY A 19 5.25 14.95 -11.88
C GLY A 19 4.84 13.56 -11.39
N SER A 20 3.92 12.91 -12.12
CA SER A 20 3.43 11.56 -11.76
C SER A 20 4.57 10.55 -11.62
N ARG A 21 5.51 10.54 -12.57
CA ARG A 21 6.71 9.68 -12.51
C ARG A 21 7.57 9.96 -11.26
N ARG A 22 7.74 11.22 -10.88
CA ARG A 22 8.50 11.60 -9.69
C ARG A 22 7.81 11.14 -8.40
N ALA A 23 6.48 11.29 -8.31
CA ALA A 23 5.70 10.83 -7.16
C ALA A 23 5.79 9.31 -6.96
N ILE A 24 5.63 8.55 -8.05
CA ILE A 24 5.79 7.08 -8.06
C ILE A 24 7.19 6.68 -7.62
N ARG A 25 8.23 7.28 -8.22
CA ARG A 25 9.63 7.01 -7.85
C ARG A 25 9.91 7.32 -6.40
N ARG A 26 9.42 8.45 -5.87
CA ARG A 26 9.63 8.83 -4.47
C ARG A 26 9.12 7.76 -3.50
N LEU A 27 7.91 7.23 -3.70
CA LEU A 27 7.37 6.17 -2.85
C LEU A 27 8.15 4.86 -3.02
N SER A 28 8.46 4.50 -4.26
CA SER A 28 9.18 3.26 -4.59
C SER A 28 10.60 3.25 -4.01
N GLU A 29 11.34 4.36 -4.19
CA GLU A 29 12.68 4.58 -3.64
C GLU A 29 12.65 4.58 -2.10
N ARG A 30 11.64 5.23 -1.49
CA ARG A 30 11.48 5.21 -0.03
C ARG A 30 11.32 3.79 0.52
N LEU A 31 10.60 2.93 -0.18
CA LEU A 31 10.37 1.52 0.16
C LEU A 31 11.45 0.57 -0.36
N SER A 32 12.40 1.06 -1.17
CA SER A 32 13.41 0.25 -1.85
C SER A 32 12.81 -0.89 -2.70
N ILE A 33 11.75 -0.57 -3.45
CA ILE A 33 11.07 -1.48 -4.38
C ILE A 33 11.12 -0.94 -5.81
N ASP A 34 10.86 -1.80 -6.80
CA ASP A 34 10.57 -1.36 -8.16
C ASP A 34 9.29 -0.52 -8.22
N VAL A 35 9.11 0.25 -9.29
CA VAL A 35 7.92 1.11 -9.46
C VAL A 35 6.62 0.33 -9.71
N VAL A 36 6.74 -0.93 -10.14
CA VAL A 36 5.62 -1.75 -10.63
C VAL A 36 4.46 -1.90 -9.62
N PRO A 37 4.69 -2.18 -8.32
CA PRO A 37 3.57 -2.27 -7.36
C PRO A 37 2.84 -0.93 -7.19
N VAL A 38 3.57 0.18 -7.21
CA VAL A 38 2.98 1.53 -7.09
C VAL A 38 2.18 1.89 -8.34
N GLU A 39 2.73 1.61 -9.52
CA GLU A 39 2.05 1.80 -10.81
C GLU A 39 0.78 0.95 -10.89
N SER A 40 0.88 -0.33 -10.55
CA SER A 40 -0.25 -1.27 -10.58
C SER A 40 -1.37 -0.84 -9.64
N MET A 41 -1.04 -0.42 -8.42
CA MET A 41 -2.03 0.09 -7.48
C MET A 41 -2.73 1.33 -8.04
N ILE A 42 -1.98 2.29 -8.59
CA ILE A 42 -2.55 3.53 -9.15
C ILE A 42 -3.42 3.25 -10.38
N ASP A 43 -3.04 2.30 -11.22
CA ASP A 43 -3.83 1.91 -12.40
C ASP A 43 -5.15 1.25 -11.98
N GLN A 44 -5.15 0.45 -10.92
CA GLN A 44 -6.36 -0.17 -10.37
C GLN A 44 -7.28 0.81 -9.61
N MET A 45 -6.75 1.94 -9.11
CA MET A 45 -7.56 3.02 -8.52
C MET A 45 -8.49 3.70 -9.54
N GLY A 46 -8.21 3.54 -10.84
CA GLY A 46 -8.91 4.26 -11.89
C GLY A 46 -8.48 5.72 -12.04
N LYS A 47 -9.01 6.39 -13.07
CA LYS A 47 -8.44 7.66 -13.54
C LYS A 47 -8.48 8.78 -12.49
N VAL A 48 -9.62 8.94 -11.82
CA VAL A 48 -9.87 10.05 -10.89
C VAL A 48 -9.13 9.81 -9.58
N GLN A 49 -9.23 8.61 -9.01
CA GLN A 49 -8.60 8.33 -7.72
C GLN A 49 -7.10 8.14 -7.84
N GLY A 50 -6.60 7.56 -8.92
CA GLY A 50 -5.18 7.50 -9.21
C GLY A 50 -4.56 8.91 -9.34
N GLU A 51 -5.27 9.86 -9.94
CA GLU A 51 -4.81 11.25 -9.99
C GLU A 51 -4.81 11.93 -8.63
N ALA A 52 -5.87 11.72 -7.83
CA ALA A 52 -5.93 12.22 -6.46
C ALA A 52 -4.79 11.64 -5.59
N PHE A 53 -4.47 10.35 -5.75
CA PHE A 53 -3.35 9.71 -5.04
C PHE A 53 -1.99 10.29 -5.46
N LEU A 54 -1.78 10.52 -6.76
CA LEU A 54 -0.57 11.16 -7.26
C LEU A 54 -0.42 12.60 -6.71
N GLN A 55 -1.50 13.38 -6.68
CA GLN A 55 -1.51 14.70 -6.07
C GLN A 55 -1.25 14.65 -4.55
N TYR A 56 -1.77 13.63 -3.87
CA TYR A 56 -1.51 13.38 -2.45
C TYR A 56 -0.02 13.09 -2.19
N LEU A 57 0.61 12.23 -3.00
CA LEU A 57 2.05 11.92 -2.93
C LEU A 57 2.98 13.09 -3.27
N HIS A 58 2.49 14.05 -4.06
CA HIS A 58 3.26 15.25 -4.39
C HIS A 58 3.50 16.16 -3.19
N ARG A 59 2.73 16.04 -2.11
CA ARG A 59 2.96 16.83 -0.90
C ARG A 59 4.30 16.44 -0.28
N PRO A 60 5.17 17.40 0.07
CA PRO A 60 6.52 17.11 0.52
C PRO A 60 6.61 16.50 1.92
N ASP A 61 5.50 16.41 2.65
CA ASP A 61 5.46 15.93 4.04
C ASP A 61 5.68 14.41 4.16
N GLU A 62 6.38 13.99 5.22
CA GLU A 62 6.67 12.59 5.54
C GLU A 62 5.39 11.85 5.96
N SER A 63 4.42 12.55 6.56
CA SER A 63 3.13 11.94 6.93
C SER A 63 2.35 11.44 5.72
N HIS A 64 2.36 12.19 4.60
CA HIS A 64 1.76 11.77 3.33
C HIS A 64 2.45 10.54 2.76
N LEU A 65 3.77 10.49 2.85
CA LEU A 65 4.57 9.37 2.36
C LEU A 65 4.31 8.09 3.18
N GLN A 66 4.27 8.21 4.51
CA GLN A 66 3.90 7.10 5.39
C GLN A 66 2.48 6.61 5.11
N ASN A 67 1.51 7.52 5.01
CA ASN A 67 0.13 7.16 4.70
C ASN A 67 0.02 6.46 3.33
N ALA A 68 0.73 6.93 2.32
CA ALA A 68 0.77 6.29 1.01
C ALA A 68 1.38 4.89 1.06
N ALA A 69 2.42 4.68 1.88
CA ALA A 69 3.00 3.36 2.10
C ALA A 69 2.01 2.42 2.81
N GLN A 70 1.20 2.92 3.74
CA GLN A 70 0.14 2.12 4.38
C GLN A 70 -1.00 1.78 3.41
N VAL A 71 -1.39 2.71 2.52
CA VAL A 71 -2.37 2.42 1.45
C VAL A 71 -1.83 1.33 0.52
N LEU A 72 -0.54 1.39 0.15
CA LEU A 72 0.10 0.38 -0.68
C LEU A 72 0.15 -1.00 0.02
N LEU A 73 0.45 -1.03 1.32
CA LEU A 73 0.38 -2.25 2.11
C LEU A 73 -1.04 -2.82 2.11
N ILE A 74 -2.06 -2.01 2.41
CA ILE A 74 -3.46 -2.44 2.43
C ILE A 74 -3.86 -3.02 1.07
N TRP A 75 -3.57 -2.31 -0.03
CA TRP A 75 -3.85 -2.80 -1.38
C TRP A 75 -3.15 -4.14 -1.65
N GLN A 76 -1.87 -4.24 -1.33
CA GLN A 76 -1.10 -5.45 -1.60
C GLN A 76 -1.65 -6.68 -0.86
N ILE A 77 -2.06 -6.52 0.39
CA ILE A 77 -2.47 -7.67 1.20
C ILE A 77 -3.96 -8.00 1.01
N VAL A 78 -4.81 -6.99 0.90
CA VAL A 78 -6.26 -7.21 0.79
C VAL A 78 -6.67 -7.52 -0.65
N ILE A 79 -6.04 -6.89 -1.65
CA ILE A 79 -6.46 -7.00 -3.05
C ILE A 79 -5.58 -7.96 -3.86
N VAL A 80 -4.25 -7.94 -3.65
CA VAL A 80 -3.32 -8.70 -4.50
C VAL A 80 -3.03 -10.10 -3.97
N ASP A 81 -2.52 -10.21 -2.75
CA ASP A 81 -2.18 -11.50 -2.12
C ASP A 81 -2.25 -11.41 -0.59
N GLY A 82 -3.28 -12.04 -0.01
CA GLY A 82 -3.51 -12.12 1.43
C GLY A 82 -2.63 -13.11 2.18
N SER A 83 -1.66 -13.76 1.54
CA SER A 83 -0.78 -14.74 2.18
C SER A 83 0.06 -14.13 3.31
N GLU A 84 0.29 -14.92 4.36
CA GLU A 84 1.15 -14.52 5.48
C GLU A 84 2.59 -14.23 5.03
N GLN A 85 3.10 -14.99 4.06
CA GLN A 85 4.43 -14.76 3.50
C GLN A 85 4.54 -13.37 2.85
N ASN A 86 3.54 -12.95 2.08
CA ASN A 86 3.49 -11.63 1.46
C ASN A 86 3.39 -10.53 2.54
N LEU A 87 2.55 -10.74 3.56
CA LEU A 87 2.44 -9.84 4.72
C LEU A 87 3.78 -9.62 5.43
N LEU A 88 4.49 -10.71 5.76
CA LEU A 88 5.82 -10.66 6.40
C LEU A 88 6.87 -9.97 5.51
N GLN A 89 6.81 -10.20 4.20
CA GLN A 89 7.71 -9.53 3.25
C GLN A 89 7.48 -8.02 3.24
N TRP A 90 6.23 -7.58 3.10
CA TRP A 90 5.90 -6.16 3.04
C TRP A 90 6.11 -5.44 4.37
N HIS A 91 5.84 -6.10 5.50
CA HIS A 91 6.19 -5.54 6.79
C HIS A 91 7.71 -5.32 6.94
N ARG A 92 8.54 -6.28 6.50
CA ARG A 92 10.01 -6.10 6.51
C ARG A 92 10.48 -4.94 5.61
N LEU A 93 9.84 -4.70 4.47
CA LEU A 93 10.12 -3.53 3.64
C LEU A 93 9.82 -2.23 4.39
N LEU A 94 8.64 -2.14 5.01
CA LEU A 94 8.26 -0.99 5.84
C LEU A 94 9.22 -0.77 7.01
N GLN A 95 9.66 -1.84 7.68
CA GLN A 95 10.62 -1.75 8.79
C GLN A 95 11.96 -1.17 8.33
N LYS A 96 12.52 -1.68 7.24
CA LYS A 96 13.80 -1.19 6.67
C LYS A 96 13.72 0.29 6.30
N SER A 97 12.56 0.72 5.83
CA SER A 97 12.30 2.12 5.47
C SER A 97 11.89 3.00 6.65
N ARG A 98 11.79 2.47 7.87
CA ARG A 98 11.27 3.18 9.06
C ARG A 98 9.85 3.73 8.85
N LEU A 99 9.04 3.00 8.11
CA LEU A 99 7.62 3.29 7.84
C LEU A 99 6.68 2.25 8.47
N ALA A 100 7.23 1.21 9.09
CA ALA A 100 6.45 0.25 9.86
C ALA A 100 5.84 0.96 11.08
N ALA A 101 4.51 0.99 11.11
CA ALA A 101 3.71 1.59 12.16
C ALA A 101 2.38 0.83 12.26
N PRO A 102 1.66 0.95 13.39
CA PRO A 102 0.28 0.48 13.47
C PRO A 102 -0.56 1.12 12.36
N ILE A 103 -1.45 0.33 11.76
CA ILE A 103 -2.44 0.84 10.82
C ILE A 103 -3.56 1.48 11.62
N THR A 104 -3.83 2.76 11.34
CA THR A 104 -4.87 3.55 12.01
C THR A 104 -6.18 3.53 11.23
N ASP A 105 -7.30 3.81 11.91
CA ASP A 105 -8.61 3.91 11.24
C ASP A 105 -8.62 5.01 10.17
N ALA A 106 -7.82 6.06 10.38
CA ALA A 106 -7.65 7.12 9.39
C ALA A 106 -7.01 6.61 8.10
N GLN A 107 -6.02 5.72 8.21
CA GLN A 107 -5.39 5.07 7.05
C GLN A 107 -6.31 4.06 6.38
N VAL A 108 -7.13 3.32 7.14
CA VAL A 108 -8.18 2.46 6.58
C VAL A 108 -9.18 3.29 5.76
N ARG A 109 -9.68 4.40 6.31
CA ARG A 109 -10.57 5.32 5.56
C ARG A 109 -9.90 5.97 4.36
N LEU A 110 -8.61 6.31 4.46
CA LEU A 110 -7.84 6.85 3.35
C LEU A 110 -7.71 5.82 2.22
N ALA A 111 -7.40 4.57 2.56
CA ALA A 111 -7.34 3.46 1.61
C ALA A 111 -8.71 3.25 0.95
N LEU A 112 -9.81 3.18 1.71
CA LEU A 112 -11.17 3.11 1.17
C LEU A 112 -11.45 4.24 0.15
N GLY A 113 -11.05 5.48 0.46
CA GLY A 113 -11.26 6.62 -0.42
C GLY A 113 -10.55 6.50 -1.77
N PHE A 114 -9.29 6.04 -1.78
CA PHE A 114 -8.53 5.87 -3.02
C PHE A 114 -8.91 4.59 -3.77
N LEU A 115 -9.17 3.50 -3.06
CA LEU A 115 -9.42 2.18 -3.63
C LEU A 115 -10.90 1.94 -3.96
N ARG A 116 -11.77 2.94 -3.79
CA ARG A 116 -13.24 2.80 -3.92
C ARG A 116 -13.73 2.15 -5.23
N GLU A 117 -13.01 2.32 -6.34
CA GLU A 117 -13.41 1.75 -7.65
C GLU A 117 -13.23 0.22 -7.69
N MET A 118 -12.40 -0.34 -6.79
CA MET A 118 -12.27 -1.79 -6.59
C MET A 118 -13.31 -2.36 -5.61
N GLU A 119 -14.23 -1.52 -5.11
CA GLU A 119 -15.27 -1.87 -4.14
C GLU A 119 -14.74 -2.72 -2.94
N PRO A 120 -13.65 -2.30 -2.27
CA PRO A 120 -13.08 -3.07 -1.17
C PRO A 120 -14.06 -3.22 0.00
N ASP A 121 -14.17 -4.42 0.57
CA ASP A 121 -15.03 -4.67 1.72
C ASP A 121 -14.47 -4.00 2.98
N MET A 122 -15.23 -3.07 3.55
CA MET A 122 -14.87 -2.37 4.77
C MET A 122 -14.65 -3.33 5.95
N GLN A 123 -15.40 -4.44 6.03
CA GLN A 123 -15.20 -5.44 7.07
C GLN A 123 -13.84 -6.13 6.90
N GLU A 124 -13.45 -6.45 5.67
CA GLU A 124 -12.15 -7.06 5.36
C GLU A 124 -10.98 -6.13 5.69
N LEU A 125 -11.09 -4.84 5.38
CA LEU A 125 -10.06 -3.86 5.71
C LEU A 125 -9.90 -3.68 7.23
N ASN A 126 -11.00 -3.63 7.97
CA ASN A 126 -10.96 -3.56 9.43
C ASN A 126 -10.38 -4.86 10.03
N ALA A 127 -10.75 -6.02 9.49
CA ALA A 127 -10.17 -7.29 9.91
C ALA A 127 -8.67 -7.36 9.64
N PHE A 128 -8.22 -6.87 8.48
CA PHE A 128 -6.81 -6.74 8.16
C PHE A 128 -6.09 -5.81 9.14
N GLN A 129 -6.64 -4.64 9.44
CA GLN A 129 -6.06 -3.70 10.41
C GLN A 129 -5.85 -4.36 11.78
N MET A 130 -6.89 -5.00 12.31
CA MET A 130 -6.81 -5.69 13.61
C MET A 130 -5.74 -6.80 13.58
N ARG A 131 -5.74 -7.63 12.53
CA ARG A 131 -4.78 -8.73 12.36
C ARG A 131 -3.34 -8.20 12.26
N TYR A 132 -3.11 -7.19 11.42
CA TYR A 132 -1.79 -6.59 11.22
C TYR A 132 -1.26 -5.99 12.52
N ASN A 133 -2.08 -5.20 13.21
CA ASN A 133 -1.68 -4.56 14.47
C ASN A 133 -1.40 -5.60 15.55
N ALA A 134 -2.27 -6.61 15.73
CA ALA A 134 -2.03 -7.67 16.70
C ALA A 134 -0.77 -8.48 16.41
N PHE A 135 -0.45 -8.71 15.13
CA PHE A 135 0.69 -9.53 14.72
C PHE A 135 2.03 -8.79 14.86
N PHE A 136 2.07 -7.49 14.56
CA PHE A 136 3.32 -6.71 14.53
C PHE A 136 3.46 -5.70 15.67
N GLN A 137 2.45 -5.55 16.52
CA GLN A 137 2.48 -4.73 17.74
C GLN A 137 2.02 -5.62 18.91
N PRO A 138 2.94 -6.30 19.59
CA PRO A 138 2.61 -6.96 20.85
C PRO A 138 2.08 -5.92 21.84
N GLU A 139 1.05 -6.27 22.61
CA GLU A 139 0.38 -5.35 23.54
C GLU A 139 1.28 -4.77 24.65
N ASP A 140 2.52 -5.22 24.81
CA ASP A 140 3.42 -4.65 25.79
C ASP A 140 4.87 -4.72 25.31
N GLY A 141 5.64 -3.67 25.60
CA GLY A 141 7.05 -3.49 25.28
C GLY A 141 7.98 -4.50 25.96
N VAL A 142 7.83 -5.80 25.68
CA VAL A 142 8.79 -6.82 26.07
C VAL A 142 9.78 -7.02 24.93
N HIS A 143 10.84 -6.22 25.00
CA HIS A 143 12.09 -6.52 24.33
C HIS A 143 12.67 -7.82 24.91
N TRP A 144 12.55 -8.95 24.19
CA TRP A 144 13.42 -10.08 24.45
C TRP A 144 14.80 -9.76 23.85
N LEU A 145 15.71 -9.28 24.71
CA LEU A 145 17.14 -9.32 24.44
C LEU A 145 17.59 -10.78 24.55
N HIS A 146 17.96 -11.39 23.43
CA HIS A 146 18.86 -12.55 23.38
C HIS A 146 19.80 -12.42 22.18
#